data_AF-A0A2V5IVJ4-F1
#
_entry.id   AF-A0A2V5IVJ4-F1
#
_cell.length_a   1.000
_cell.length_b   1.000
_cell.length_c   1.000
_cell.angle_alpha   90.00
_cell.angle_beta   90.00
_cell.angle_gamma   90.00
#
_symmetry.space_group_name_H-M   'P 1'
#
loop_
_entity.id
_entity.type
_entity.pdbx_description
1 polymer ?
#
loop_
_entity_poly.entity_id
_entity_poly.type
_entity_poly.pdbx_seq_one_letter_code
_entity_poly.pdbx_strand_id
1 'polypeptide(L)'
;MGWNSWDCYGTTVTEEEVLENARFIRDYLLPSGWDTVVVDIAWYDPTARSHGYNEDAPIVLDAYGRQLPARNRFPSAEGSTGFTALANAIHDMGLRFGIHVMRGIPRRAVEQNLPVEGTEWTASQIANHGDTCNWNPDNFGLNHGHPGAQAYYDGQVAQFARWGVDFIKVDDMQAPYHDDEIAAYATAIARSGREIILSLSPGTNLPTTHIDHLREHANMWRISDDLWDRWEDVHAQFARLARWAPFQRAGGWADADMLPLGRIGLRAERGEPRDSRLTPAEQQTLLTLWVMGRSPLMMGGDLPLTDKATIERLTNPALSRVLATATNSREIIREPKSQGSGEIIVWAASSDTSHFVAVFWTGGSEQELTVALSSVVGPTAARESWAACDLWEQGPAQNLKLDAEGRFAVAVPSHGVRWFELVPAMSKTASAGAPPEGR
;
A
#
# COMPACT_ATOMS: atom_id res chain seq x y z
N MET A 1 5.97 -4.42 2.07
CA MET A 1 5.37 -4.58 0.72
C MET A 1 4.63 -5.91 0.75
N GLY A 2 3.55 -6.09 0.02
CA GLY A 2 2.76 -7.31 0.15
C GLY A 2 1.73 -7.53 -0.95
N TRP A 3 0.81 -8.43 -0.68
CA TRP A 3 -0.32 -8.79 -1.52
C TRP A 3 -1.62 -8.70 -0.71
N ASN A 4 -2.69 -8.31 -1.37
CA ASN A 4 -4.02 -8.24 -0.78
C ASN A 4 -5.06 -8.83 -1.75
N SER A 5 -6.01 -9.60 -1.22
CA SER A 5 -6.96 -10.38 -2.02
C SER A 5 -8.09 -9.58 -2.69
N TRP A 6 -8.25 -8.27 -2.42
CA TRP A 6 -9.43 -7.50 -2.83
C TRP A 6 -9.58 -7.38 -4.36
N ASP A 7 -8.57 -6.89 -5.08
CA ASP A 7 -8.73 -6.60 -6.51
C ASP A 7 -8.93 -7.86 -7.36
N CYS A 8 -8.44 -9.02 -6.91
CA CYS A 8 -8.61 -10.30 -7.58
C CYS A 8 -9.89 -11.03 -7.14
N TYR A 9 -10.17 -11.12 -5.84
CA TYR A 9 -11.20 -12.01 -5.29
C TYR A 9 -12.33 -11.31 -4.54
N GLY A 10 -12.25 -9.99 -4.34
CA GLY A 10 -13.22 -9.23 -3.58
C GLY A 10 -13.41 -9.81 -2.18
N THR A 11 -14.67 -10.10 -1.84
CA THR A 11 -15.07 -10.68 -0.55
C THR A 11 -14.86 -12.19 -0.47
N THR A 12 -14.42 -12.86 -1.55
CA THR A 12 -14.62 -14.32 -1.76
C THR A 12 -13.35 -15.17 -1.77
N VAL A 13 -12.20 -14.62 -1.37
CA VAL A 13 -10.95 -15.39 -1.35
C VAL A 13 -11.06 -16.65 -0.50
N THR A 14 -10.41 -17.72 -0.93
CA THR A 14 -10.32 -19.02 -0.23
C THR A 14 -8.93 -19.27 0.34
N GLU A 15 -8.81 -20.19 1.28
CA GLU A 15 -7.53 -20.56 1.89
C GLU A 15 -6.49 -21.04 0.87
N GLU A 16 -6.88 -21.87 -0.10
CA GLU A 16 -5.94 -22.36 -1.11
C GLU A 16 -5.42 -21.21 -1.98
N GLU A 17 -6.28 -20.28 -2.40
CA GLU A 17 -5.87 -19.11 -3.18
C GLU A 17 -4.89 -18.21 -2.41
N VAL A 18 -5.11 -18.05 -1.09
CA VAL A 18 -4.16 -17.34 -0.21
C VAL A 18 -2.82 -18.08 -0.18
N LEU A 19 -2.83 -19.41 0.00
CA LEU A 19 -1.62 -20.21 0.06
C LEU A 19 -0.88 -20.25 -1.28
N GLU A 20 -1.58 -20.29 -2.41
CA GLU A 20 -0.98 -20.21 -3.75
C GLU A 20 -0.27 -18.86 -3.97
N ASN A 21 -0.93 -17.75 -3.61
CA ASN A 21 -0.32 -16.42 -3.68
C ASN A 21 0.86 -16.30 -2.69
N ALA A 22 0.77 -16.84 -1.48
CA ALA A 22 1.86 -16.87 -0.52
C ALA A 22 3.07 -17.67 -1.02
N ARG A 23 2.86 -18.87 -1.58
CA ARG A 23 3.94 -19.67 -2.19
C ARG A 23 4.60 -18.90 -3.34
N PHE A 24 3.81 -18.20 -4.16
CA PHE A 24 4.34 -17.36 -5.23
C PHE A 24 5.22 -16.22 -4.69
N ILE A 25 4.76 -15.51 -3.65
CA ILE A 25 5.56 -14.45 -3.02
C ILE A 25 6.87 -15.02 -2.51
N ARG A 26 6.84 -16.11 -1.74
CA ARG A 26 8.06 -16.77 -1.23
C ARG A 26 9.07 -17.06 -2.34
N ASP A 27 8.59 -17.60 -3.46
CA ASP A 27 9.46 -18.08 -4.53
C ASP A 27 10.00 -16.94 -5.42
N TYR A 28 9.22 -15.88 -5.65
CA TYR A 28 9.53 -14.89 -6.69
C TYR A 28 9.63 -13.44 -6.20
N LEU A 29 8.94 -13.06 -5.12
CA LEU A 29 8.85 -11.65 -4.70
C LEU A 29 9.53 -11.37 -3.35
N LEU A 30 9.64 -12.36 -2.47
CA LEU A 30 10.29 -12.23 -1.16
C LEU A 30 11.74 -11.77 -1.26
N PRO A 31 12.58 -12.26 -2.20
CA PRO A 31 13.93 -11.73 -2.40
C PRO A 31 13.99 -10.22 -2.72
N SER A 32 12.90 -9.67 -3.28
CA SER A 32 12.75 -8.24 -3.59
C SER A 32 12.05 -7.44 -2.48
N GLY A 33 11.70 -8.07 -1.35
CA GLY A 33 11.15 -7.40 -0.16
C GLY A 33 9.62 -7.44 -0.01
N TRP A 34 8.92 -8.23 -0.83
CA TRP A 34 7.48 -8.48 -0.66
C TRP A 34 7.26 -9.60 0.34
N ASP A 35 6.66 -9.30 1.48
CA ASP A 35 6.66 -10.22 2.63
C ASP A 35 5.35 -10.24 3.41
N THR A 36 4.29 -9.58 2.95
CA THR A 36 2.99 -9.54 3.64
C THR A 36 1.88 -10.12 2.77
N VAL A 37 1.06 -11.01 3.32
CA VAL A 37 -0.09 -11.63 2.67
C VAL A 37 -1.35 -11.24 3.44
N VAL A 38 -2.26 -10.47 2.82
CA VAL A 38 -3.45 -9.94 3.48
C VAL A 38 -4.72 -10.58 2.92
N VAL A 39 -5.52 -11.20 3.80
CA VAL A 39 -6.89 -11.63 3.51
C VAL A 39 -7.82 -10.44 3.71
N ASP A 40 -8.40 -9.93 2.63
CA ASP A 40 -9.29 -8.77 2.68
C ASP A 40 -10.71 -9.13 3.17
N ILE A 41 -11.63 -8.18 3.09
CA ILE A 41 -12.91 -8.12 3.81
C ILE A 41 -13.80 -9.37 3.69
N ALA A 42 -14.66 -9.55 4.70
CA ALA A 42 -15.74 -10.53 4.73
C ALA A 42 -15.28 -11.99 4.69
N TRP A 43 -14.06 -12.30 5.15
CA TRP A 43 -13.62 -13.67 5.41
C TRP A 43 -14.49 -14.42 6.44
N TYR A 44 -15.27 -13.69 7.21
CA TYR A 44 -16.25 -14.19 8.18
C TYR A 44 -17.65 -14.44 7.60
N ASP A 45 -17.91 -14.09 6.33
CA ASP A 45 -19.17 -14.37 5.65
C ASP A 45 -19.06 -15.68 4.83
N PRO A 46 -19.74 -16.77 5.24
CA PRO A 46 -19.75 -18.03 4.50
C PRO A 46 -20.54 -17.96 3.19
N THR A 47 -21.36 -16.92 3.03
CA THR A 47 -22.18 -16.66 1.84
C THR A 47 -21.63 -15.55 0.96
N ALA A 48 -20.40 -15.10 1.22
CA ALA A 48 -19.74 -14.05 0.45
C ALA A 48 -19.79 -14.36 -1.06
N ARG A 49 -20.01 -13.31 -1.85
CA ARG A 49 -20.20 -13.39 -3.30
C ARG A 49 -19.43 -12.27 -4.01
N SER A 50 -19.15 -12.44 -5.29
CA SER A 50 -18.60 -11.35 -6.10
C SER A 50 -19.57 -10.17 -6.20
N HIS A 51 -19.04 -9.01 -6.58
CA HIS A 51 -19.82 -7.78 -6.81
C HIS A 51 -20.55 -7.26 -5.56
N GLY A 52 -19.82 -7.15 -4.45
CA GLY A 52 -20.25 -6.43 -3.25
C GLY A 52 -20.66 -7.34 -2.09
N TYR A 53 -21.44 -6.76 -1.17
CA TYR A 53 -21.78 -7.35 0.12
C TYR A 53 -23.18 -7.95 0.15
N ASN A 54 -23.43 -8.84 1.10
CA ASN A 54 -24.76 -9.36 1.41
C ASN A 54 -25.42 -8.46 2.47
N GLU A 55 -26.66 -8.04 2.26
CA GLU A 55 -27.38 -7.17 3.21
C GLU A 55 -27.55 -7.83 4.58
N ASP A 56 -27.85 -9.12 4.61
CA ASP A 56 -28.14 -9.90 5.82
C ASP A 56 -27.14 -11.05 6.02
N ALA A 57 -25.84 -10.79 5.84
CA ALA A 57 -24.80 -11.79 6.02
C ALA A 57 -24.96 -12.53 7.37
N PRO A 58 -24.82 -13.87 7.40
CA PRO A 58 -25.00 -14.64 8.63
C PRO A 58 -23.85 -14.41 9.63
N ILE A 59 -22.67 -13.95 9.17
CA ILE A 59 -21.43 -13.65 9.91
C ILE A 59 -21.06 -14.75 10.94
N VAL A 60 -19.98 -15.48 10.70
CA VAL A 60 -19.52 -16.46 11.71
C VAL A 60 -18.93 -15.73 12.91
N LEU A 61 -19.50 -15.97 14.10
CA LEU A 61 -19.08 -15.35 15.36
C LEU A 61 -18.67 -16.41 16.38
N ASP A 62 -17.75 -16.05 17.28
CA ASP A 62 -17.52 -16.80 18.51
C ASP A 62 -18.58 -16.47 19.58
N ALA A 63 -18.47 -17.11 20.75
CA ALA A 63 -19.39 -16.93 21.86
C ALA A 63 -19.41 -15.51 22.47
N TYR A 64 -18.45 -14.67 22.09
CA TYR A 64 -18.28 -13.29 22.58
C TYR A 64 -18.55 -12.25 21.48
N GLY A 65 -19.12 -12.68 20.35
CA GLY A 65 -19.48 -11.79 19.25
C GLY A 65 -18.29 -11.29 18.43
N ARG A 66 -17.16 -11.99 18.44
CA ARG A 66 -16.00 -11.70 17.58
C ARG A 66 -16.02 -12.57 16.34
N GLN A 67 -15.64 -12.01 15.20
CA GLN A 67 -15.67 -12.70 13.91
C GLN A 67 -14.73 -13.93 13.87
N LEU A 68 -15.18 -14.99 13.22
CA LEU A 68 -14.41 -16.22 12.95
C LEU A 68 -14.36 -16.50 11.44
N PRO A 69 -13.31 -17.16 10.92
CA PRO A 69 -13.23 -17.51 9.51
C PRO A 69 -14.35 -18.44 9.08
N ALA A 70 -14.92 -18.15 7.92
CA ALA A 70 -15.92 -19.00 7.29
C ALA A 70 -15.29 -20.33 6.83
N ARG A 71 -15.59 -21.42 7.54
CA ARG A 71 -14.95 -22.73 7.33
C ARG A 71 -15.12 -23.34 5.95
N ASN A 72 -16.17 -22.96 5.21
CA ASN A 72 -16.34 -23.39 3.82
C ASN A 72 -15.30 -22.79 2.87
N ARG A 73 -14.70 -21.65 3.24
CA ARG A 73 -13.61 -20.98 2.50
C ARG A 73 -12.24 -21.19 3.15
N PHE A 74 -12.23 -21.33 4.47
CA PHE A 74 -11.03 -21.55 5.30
C PHE A 74 -11.13 -22.85 6.09
N PRO A 75 -10.99 -24.01 5.44
CA PRO A 75 -11.19 -25.31 6.07
C PRO A 75 -10.24 -25.59 7.23
N SER A 76 -9.04 -24.97 7.28
CA SER A 76 -8.10 -25.10 8.40
C SER A 76 -8.55 -24.38 9.68
N ALA A 77 -9.58 -23.54 9.60
CA ALA A 77 -10.16 -22.85 10.76
C ALA A 77 -11.06 -23.78 11.60
N GLU A 78 -10.51 -24.90 12.07
CA GLU A 78 -11.24 -25.89 12.87
C GLU A 78 -11.32 -25.49 14.36
N GLY A 79 -12.50 -25.67 14.96
CA GLY A 79 -12.70 -25.36 16.37
C GLY A 79 -12.49 -23.87 16.69
N SER A 80 -11.70 -23.57 17.71
CA SER A 80 -11.43 -22.20 18.17
C SER A 80 -10.11 -21.62 17.65
N THR A 81 -9.43 -22.30 16.72
CA THR A 81 -8.09 -21.87 16.27
C THR A 81 -8.13 -20.77 15.22
N GLY A 82 -9.30 -20.49 14.60
CA GLY A 82 -9.45 -19.45 13.58
C GLY A 82 -8.35 -19.50 12.53
N PHE A 83 -7.66 -18.38 12.29
CA PHE A 83 -6.59 -18.31 11.30
C PHE A 83 -5.23 -18.89 11.73
N THR A 84 -5.08 -19.46 12.94
CA THR A 84 -3.77 -19.93 13.43
C THR A 84 -3.05 -20.85 12.45
N ALA A 85 -3.75 -21.81 11.85
CA ALA A 85 -3.13 -22.75 10.90
C ALA A 85 -2.67 -22.06 9.61
N LEU A 86 -3.49 -21.18 9.04
CA LEU A 86 -3.13 -20.40 7.86
C LEU A 86 -1.97 -19.44 8.14
N ALA A 87 -2.01 -18.72 9.27
CA ALA A 87 -0.93 -17.83 9.68
C ALA A 87 0.39 -18.58 9.86
N ASN A 88 0.38 -19.72 10.56
CA ASN A 88 1.57 -20.57 10.72
C ASN A 88 2.12 -21.02 9.36
N ALA A 89 1.25 -21.46 8.43
CA ALA A 89 1.69 -21.86 7.09
C ALA A 89 2.34 -20.71 6.32
N ILE A 90 1.86 -19.48 6.49
CA ILE A 90 2.44 -18.26 5.89
C ILE A 90 3.77 -17.90 6.58
N HIS A 91 3.84 -17.98 7.91
CA HIS A 91 5.06 -17.76 8.69
C HIS A 91 6.16 -18.76 8.36
N ASP A 92 5.82 -20.04 8.15
CA ASP A 92 6.75 -21.10 7.73
C ASP A 92 7.38 -20.81 6.35
N MET A 93 6.75 -19.95 5.53
CA MET A 93 7.30 -19.46 4.27
C MET A 93 8.20 -18.22 4.43
N GLY A 94 8.39 -17.72 5.66
CA GLY A 94 9.13 -16.48 5.94
C GLY A 94 8.33 -15.21 5.63
N LEU A 95 6.99 -15.32 5.55
CA LEU A 95 6.08 -14.22 5.25
C LEU A 95 5.32 -13.77 6.50
N ARG A 96 4.67 -12.62 6.42
CA ARG A 96 3.78 -12.04 7.43
C ARG A 96 2.33 -12.20 7.00
N PHE A 97 1.45 -12.49 7.95
CA PHE A 97 0.02 -12.69 7.71
C PHE A 97 -0.79 -11.48 8.15
N GLY A 98 -1.71 -11.03 7.29
CA GLY A 98 -2.61 -9.93 7.58
C GLY A 98 -4.06 -10.25 7.32
N ILE A 99 -4.94 -9.54 8.01
CA ILE A 99 -6.39 -9.61 7.81
C ILE A 99 -7.00 -8.23 7.71
N HIS A 100 -8.14 -8.15 7.03
CA HIS A 100 -9.04 -7.02 7.05
C HIS A 100 -10.08 -7.17 8.17
N VAL A 101 -10.52 -6.06 8.77
CA VAL A 101 -11.70 -6.02 9.63
C VAL A 101 -12.49 -4.73 9.42
N MET A 102 -13.80 -4.79 9.62
CA MET A 102 -14.66 -3.61 9.70
C MET A 102 -14.59 -2.99 11.09
N ARG A 103 -14.59 -1.65 11.17
CA ARG A 103 -14.75 -0.91 12.43
C ARG A 103 -15.97 -1.41 13.22
N GLY A 104 -15.84 -1.42 14.54
CA GLY A 104 -16.94 -1.61 15.46
C GLY A 104 -17.26 -3.07 15.77
N ILE A 105 -18.54 -3.35 16.00
CA ILE A 105 -19.07 -4.62 16.50
C ILE A 105 -20.16 -5.18 15.56
N PRO A 106 -20.18 -6.50 15.27
CA PRO A 106 -21.19 -7.10 14.41
C PRO A 106 -22.62 -6.83 14.87
N ARG A 107 -23.49 -6.40 13.95
CA ARG A 107 -24.93 -6.22 14.23
C ARG A 107 -25.56 -7.51 14.72
N ARG A 108 -25.12 -8.66 14.18
CA ARG A 108 -25.52 -10.00 14.65
C ARG A 108 -25.18 -10.25 16.12
N ALA A 109 -24.02 -9.81 16.59
CA ALA A 109 -23.64 -9.94 18.00
C ALA A 109 -24.55 -9.09 18.91
N VAL A 110 -24.89 -7.89 18.44
CA VAL A 110 -25.80 -6.95 19.11
C VAL A 110 -27.23 -7.51 19.16
N GLU A 111 -27.76 -8.03 18.05
CA GLU A 111 -29.09 -8.67 17.96
C GLU A 111 -29.22 -9.87 18.90
N GLN A 112 -28.19 -10.71 18.96
CA GLN A 112 -28.13 -11.87 19.86
C GLN A 112 -27.77 -11.50 21.29
N ASN A 113 -27.42 -10.22 21.53
CA ASN A 113 -27.00 -9.68 22.80
C ASN A 113 -25.87 -10.51 23.47
N LEU A 114 -24.87 -10.89 22.67
CA LEU A 114 -23.76 -11.73 23.11
C LEU A 114 -22.92 -11.04 24.20
N PRO A 115 -22.31 -11.80 25.13
CA PRO A 115 -21.49 -11.23 26.20
C PRO A 115 -20.17 -10.66 25.65
N VAL A 116 -19.67 -9.60 26.28
CA VAL A 116 -18.32 -9.06 26.03
C VAL A 116 -17.35 -9.78 26.96
N GLU A 117 -16.39 -10.51 26.37
CA GLU A 117 -15.44 -11.35 27.11
C GLU A 117 -14.75 -10.58 28.26
N GLY A 118 -14.69 -11.20 29.44
CA GLY A 118 -14.02 -10.61 30.61
C GLY A 118 -14.80 -9.47 31.29
N THR A 119 -16.06 -9.22 30.92
CA THR A 119 -16.89 -8.18 31.52
C THR A 119 -18.27 -8.69 31.91
N GLU A 120 -19.05 -7.87 32.62
CA GLU A 120 -20.48 -8.11 32.91
C GLU A 120 -21.41 -7.57 31.81
N TRP A 121 -20.85 -7.00 30.74
CA TRP A 121 -21.58 -6.28 29.70
C TRP A 121 -21.89 -7.13 28.48
N THR A 122 -22.82 -6.66 27.66
CA THR A 122 -23.22 -7.30 26.41
C THR A 122 -22.96 -6.40 25.20
N ALA A 123 -22.93 -7.02 24.01
CA ALA A 123 -22.77 -6.34 22.73
C ALA A 123 -23.77 -5.19 22.55
N SER A 124 -25.04 -5.39 22.94
CA SER A 124 -26.06 -4.33 22.82
C SER A 124 -25.81 -3.12 23.72
N GLN A 125 -25.18 -3.30 24.89
CA GLN A 125 -24.87 -2.18 25.79
C GLN A 125 -23.71 -1.32 25.30
N ILE A 126 -22.78 -1.92 24.55
CA ILE A 126 -21.55 -1.27 24.10
C ILE A 126 -21.63 -0.77 22.65
N ALA A 127 -22.70 -1.10 21.91
CA ALA A 127 -22.89 -0.67 20.54
C ALA A 127 -23.44 0.77 20.46
N ASN A 128 -22.97 1.52 19.48
CA ASN A 128 -23.56 2.78 19.06
C ASN A 128 -24.50 2.53 17.87
N HIS A 129 -25.79 2.30 18.15
CA HIS A 129 -26.80 1.98 17.12
C HIS A 129 -27.01 3.07 16.07
N GLY A 130 -26.62 4.32 16.35
CA GLY A 130 -26.72 5.43 15.41
C GLY A 130 -25.50 5.57 14.50
N ASP A 131 -24.44 4.79 14.75
CA ASP A 131 -23.19 4.84 14.03
C ASP A 131 -23.02 3.58 13.18
N THR A 132 -23.10 3.77 11.87
CA THR A 132 -23.08 2.69 10.88
C THR A 132 -22.20 3.06 9.71
N CYS A 133 -21.65 2.03 9.06
CA CYS A 133 -21.03 2.18 7.75
C CYS A 133 -22.12 2.35 6.67
N ASN A 134 -21.90 3.25 5.72
CA ASN A 134 -22.85 3.56 4.65
C ASN A 134 -22.75 2.62 3.43
N TRP A 135 -21.67 1.86 3.30
CA TRP A 135 -21.42 0.94 2.18
C TRP A 135 -21.33 -0.54 2.58
N ASN A 136 -21.23 -0.84 3.88
CA ASN A 136 -21.27 -2.21 4.39
C ASN A 136 -22.22 -2.31 5.62
N PRO A 137 -23.08 -3.34 5.69
CA PRO A 137 -24.11 -3.44 6.73
C PRO A 137 -23.69 -4.23 7.97
N ASP A 138 -22.46 -4.76 8.04
CA ASP A 138 -22.10 -5.83 8.98
C ASP A 138 -22.05 -5.37 10.44
N ASN A 139 -21.62 -4.12 10.67
CA ASN A 139 -21.29 -3.61 12.00
C ASN A 139 -22.11 -2.36 12.41
N PHE A 140 -22.17 -2.15 13.73
CA PHE A 140 -22.36 -0.84 14.36
C PHE A 140 -21.02 -0.34 14.88
N GLY A 141 -20.86 0.98 15.02
CA GLY A 141 -19.77 1.56 15.80
C GLY A 141 -19.84 1.18 17.28
N LEU A 142 -18.74 1.38 18.02
CA LEU A 142 -18.71 1.20 19.47
C LEU A 142 -19.01 2.50 20.22
N ASN A 143 -19.70 2.40 21.34
CA ASN A 143 -19.91 3.50 22.27
C ASN A 143 -18.69 3.62 23.20
N HIS A 144 -17.69 4.40 22.79
CA HIS A 144 -16.45 4.61 23.57
C HIS A 144 -16.65 5.33 24.91
N GLY A 145 -17.84 5.87 25.19
CA GLY A 145 -18.22 6.32 26.53
C GLY A 145 -18.53 5.19 27.51
N HIS A 146 -18.69 3.95 27.03
CA HIS A 146 -18.99 2.78 27.84
C HIS A 146 -17.71 1.94 28.07
N PRO A 147 -17.37 1.56 29.32
CA PRO A 147 -16.11 0.86 29.63
C PRO A 147 -15.95 -0.49 28.91
N GLY A 148 -17.05 -1.15 28.55
CA GLY A 148 -17.03 -2.39 27.77
C GLY A 148 -16.60 -2.25 26.31
N ALA A 149 -16.60 -1.04 25.72
CA ALA A 149 -16.20 -0.84 24.32
C ALA A 149 -14.72 -1.17 24.09
N GLN A 150 -13.81 -0.62 24.91
CA GLN A 150 -12.39 -0.96 24.82
C GLN A 150 -12.14 -2.45 25.10
N ALA A 151 -12.88 -3.05 26.05
CA ALA A 151 -12.74 -4.47 26.36
C ALA A 151 -13.08 -5.37 25.16
N TYR A 152 -14.06 -4.97 24.34
CA TYR A 152 -14.38 -5.69 23.11
C TYR A 152 -13.22 -5.66 22.10
N TYR A 153 -12.64 -4.49 21.84
CA TYR A 153 -11.46 -4.41 20.95
C TYR A 153 -10.24 -5.12 21.53
N ASP A 154 -9.98 -4.99 22.83
CA ASP A 154 -8.89 -5.73 23.49
C ASP A 154 -9.08 -7.25 23.27
N GLY A 155 -10.31 -7.75 23.41
CA GLY A 155 -10.66 -9.15 23.16
C GLY A 155 -10.51 -9.55 21.69
N GLN A 156 -10.94 -8.71 20.75
CA GLN A 156 -10.84 -8.95 19.30
C GLN A 156 -9.38 -8.98 18.85
N VAL A 157 -8.58 -7.98 19.22
CA VAL A 157 -7.18 -7.93 18.82
C VAL A 157 -6.35 -9.00 19.53
N ALA A 158 -6.65 -9.34 20.79
CA ALA A 158 -6.00 -10.48 21.45
C ALA A 158 -6.29 -11.81 20.74
N GLN A 159 -7.48 -11.98 20.15
CA GLN A 159 -7.79 -13.14 19.31
C GLN A 159 -6.92 -13.17 18.05
N PHE A 160 -6.76 -12.03 17.37
CA PHE A 160 -5.90 -11.93 16.18
C PHE A 160 -4.42 -12.17 16.52
N ALA A 161 -3.95 -11.66 17.66
CA ALA A 161 -2.61 -11.93 18.15
C ALA A 161 -2.38 -13.41 18.45
N ARG A 162 -3.37 -14.11 19.03
CA ARG A 162 -3.30 -15.58 19.23
C ARG A 162 -3.24 -16.35 17.92
N TRP A 163 -3.88 -15.86 16.87
CA TRP A 163 -3.78 -16.46 15.54
C TRP A 163 -2.45 -16.20 14.85
N GLY A 164 -1.63 -15.26 15.34
CA GLY A 164 -0.38 -14.89 14.68
C GLY A 164 -0.52 -13.82 13.60
N VAL A 165 -1.57 -12.99 13.66
CA VAL A 165 -1.71 -11.86 12.72
C VAL A 165 -0.60 -10.82 12.94
N ASP A 166 0.04 -10.37 11.86
CA ASP A 166 1.11 -9.35 11.84
C ASP A 166 0.64 -8.00 11.31
N PHE A 167 -0.51 -7.98 10.63
CA PHE A 167 -1.02 -6.82 9.92
C PHE A 167 -2.54 -6.78 9.98
N ILE A 168 -3.12 -5.65 10.35
CA ILE A 168 -4.57 -5.44 10.32
C ILE A 168 -4.89 -4.22 9.47
N LYS A 169 -5.74 -4.41 8.45
CA LYS A 169 -6.42 -3.32 7.74
C LYS A 169 -7.80 -3.13 8.35
N VAL A 170 -8.06 -1.96 8.94
CA VAL A 170 -9.37 -1.62 9.49
C VAL A 170 -10.07 -0.61 8.60
N ASP A 171 -11.20 -1.04 8.03
CA ASP A 171 -12.05 -0.21 7.20
C ASP A 171 -13.10 0.56 8.01
N ASP A 172 -13.75 1.52 7.34
CA ASP A 172 -14.75 2.43 7.91
C ASP A 172 -14.18 3.33 9.01
N MET A 173 -12.88 3.64 8.95
CA MET A 173 -12.19 4.43 9.99
C MET A 173 -12.01 5.90 9.65
N GLN A 174 -11.93 6.27 8.36
CA GLN A 174 -11.48 7.62 7.97
C GLN A 174 -12.47 8.43 7.11
N ALA A 175 -13.60 7.85 6.68
CA ALA A 175 -14.62 8.55 5.91
C ALA A 175 -16.05 8.16 6.36
N PRO A 176 -16.56 8.72 7.48
CA PRO A 176 -16.00 9.83 8.26
C PRO A 176 -14.83 9.43 9.16
N TYR A 177 -14.09 10.41 9.69
CA TYR A 177 -12.92 10.17 10.53
C TYR A 177 -13.33 9.83 11.97
N HIS A 178 -13.01 8.62 12.42
CA HIS A 178 -13.36 8.09 13.75
C HIS A 178 -12.11 8.04 14.64
N ASP A 179 -11.77 9.17 15.28
CA ASP A 179 -10.57 9.31 16.10
C ASP A 179 -10.55 8.38 17.32
N ASP A 180 -11.68 8.26 18.02
CA ASP A 180 -11.86 7.37 19.16
C ASP A 180 -11.68 5.88 18.81
N GLU A 181 -12.28 5.43 17.70
CA GLU A 181 -12.17 4.07 17.20
C GLU A 181 -10.72 3.73 16.80
N ILE A 182 -10.03 4.66 16.11
CA ILE A 182 -8.61 4.50 15.74
C ILE A 182 -7.72 4.38 16.98
N ALA A 183 -7.87 5.28 17.95
CA ALA A 183 -7.08 5.26 19.18
C ALA A 183 -7.35 4.02 20.04
N ALA A 184 -8.61 3.57 20.11
CA ALA A 184 -9.00 2.36 20.82
C ALA A 184 -8.41 1.09 20.18
N TYR A 185 -8.39 1.02 18.84
CA TYR A 185 -7.77 -0.10 18.12
C TYR A 185 -6.25 -0.16 18.32
N ALA A 186 -5.58 1.00 18.27
CA ALA A 186 -4.16 1.12 18.58
C ALA A 186 -3.84 0.67 20.02
N THR A 187 -4.69 1.04 20.98
CA THR A 187 -4.59 0.62 22.38
C THR A 187 -4.74 -0.90 22.51
N ALA A 188 -5.70 -1.50 21.80
CA ALA A 188 -5.91 -2.94 21.81
C ALA A 188 -4.71 -3.71 21.21
N ILE A 189 -4.11 -3.20 20.13
CA ILE A 189 -2.86 -3.74 19.57
C ILE A 189 -1.74 -3.68 20.60
N ALA A 190 -1.52 -2.53 21.24
CA ALA A 190 -0.49 -2.38 22.26
C ALA A 190 -0.68 -3.34 23.46
N ARG A 191 -1.93 -3.63 23.83
CA ARG A 191 -2.28 -4.58 24.92
C ARG A 191 -2.21 -6.05 24.52
N SER A 192 -2.24 -6.36 23.22
CA SER A 192 -2.26 -7.74 22.73
C SER A 192 -0.96 -8.51 22.98
N GLY A 193 0.15 -7.79 23.19
CA GLY A 193 1.48 -8.37 23.36
C GLY A 193 2.15 -8.84 22.06
N ARG A 194 1.55 -8.57 20.90
CA ARG A 194 2.11 -8.85 19.57
C ARG A 194 2.32 -7.55 18.80
N GLU A 195 3.42 -7.45 18.05
CA GLU A 195 3.62 -6.37 17.10
C GLU A 195 2.69 -6.60 15.89
N ILE A 196 1.77 -5.66 15.66
CA ILE A 196 0.80 -5.73 14.57
C ILE A 196 0.81 -4.37 13.86
N ILE A 197 1.03 -4.38 12.55
CA ILE A 197 0.94 -3.19 11.71
C ILE A 197 -0.52 -2.79 11.56
N LEU A 198 -0.85 -1.55 11.86
CA LEU A 198 -2.20 -1.00 11.67
C LEU A 198 -2.31 -0.16 10.39
N SER A 199 -3.20 -0.59 9.50
CA SER A 199 -3.60 0.10 8.27
C SER A 199 -5.02 0.60 8.38
N LEU A 200 -5.24 1.88 8.06
CA LEU A 200 -6.57 2.52 8.12
C LEU A 200 -7.14 2.77 6.72
N SER A 201 -8.46 2.58 6.58
CA SER A 201 -9.15 2.67 5.30
C SER A 201 -10.67 2.94 5.50
N PRO A 202 -11.42 3.32 4.45
CA PRO A 202 -10.96 3.92 3.20
C PRO A 202 -10.42 5.34 3.43
N GLY A 203 -10.09 6.10 2.38
CA GLY A 203 -9.55 7.45 2.53
C GLY A 203 -10.13 8.47 1.56
N THR A 204 -11.22 9.16 1.88
CA THR A 204 -11.79 10.17 0.96
C THR A 204 -11.62 11.57 1.51
N ASN A 205 -10.87 12.43 0.82
CA ASN A 205 -10.60 13.82 1.22
C ASN A 205 -9.96 13.98 2.61
N LEU A 206 -9.21 12.97 3.10
CA LEU A 206 -8.53 13.01 4.41
C LEU A 206 -7.67 14.30 4.56
N PRO A 207 -7.98 15.17 5.54
CA PRO A 207 -7.22 16.38 5.75
C PRO A 207 -5.94 16.11 6.54
N THR A 208 -4.87 16.84 6.22
CA THR A 208 -3.56 16.70 6.90
C THR A 208 -3.57 17.20 8.34
N THR A 209 -4.67 17.81 8.80
CA THR A 209 -4.86 18.21 10.21
C THR A 209 -4.87 17.02 11.18
N HIS A 210 -5.14 15.81 10.70
CA HIS A 210 -5.10 14.59 11.52
C HIS A 210 -3.71 13.94 11.60
N ILE A 211 -2.67 14.54 10.99
CA ILE A 211 -1.37 13.88 10.83
C ILE A 211 -0.75 13.42 12.14
N ASP A 212 -0.85 14.20 13.22
CA ASP A 212 -0.25 13.83 14.50
C ASP A 212 -0.99 12.65 15.14
N HIS A 213 -2.32 12.65 15.09
CA HIS A 213 -3.14 11.53 15.56
C HIS A 213 -2.88 10.25 14.77
N LEU A 214 -2.85 10.34 13.43
CA LEU A 214 -2.56 9.20 12.56
C LEU A 214 -1.19 8.58 12.87
N ARG A 215 -0.19 9.43 13.10
CA ARG A 215 1.18 9.04 13.44
C ARG A 215 1.36 8.44 14.83
N GLU A 216 0.46 8.77 15.74
CA GLU A 216 0.42 8.23 17.10
C GLU A 216 -0.24 6.85 17.13
N HIS A 217 -1.25 6.63 16.28
CA HIS A 217 -2.13 5.47 16.40
C HIS A 217 -2.06 4.47 15.24
N ALA A 218 -1.49 4.80 14.08
CA ALA A 218 -1.44 3.90 12.93
C ALA A 218 -0.08 3.91 12.22
N ASN A 219 0.18 2.84 11.48
CA ASN A 219 1.39 2.72 10.67
C ASN A 219 1.18 3.22 9.24
N MET A 220 -0.04 3.12 8.74
CA MET A 220 -0.41 3.57 7.40
C MET A 220 -1.89 3.91 7.30
N TRP A 221 -2.25 4.80 6.39
CA TRP A 221 -3.61 5.29 6.23
C TRP A 221 -3.91 5.69 4.79
N ARG A 222 -5.04 5.19 4.26
CA ARG A 222 -5.51 5.50 2.91
C ARG A 222 -5.71 7.00 2.72
N ILE A 223 -5.20 7.54 1.61
CA ILE A 223 -5.37 8.95 1.20
C ILE A 223 -6.25 9.13 -0.05
N SER A 224 -6.78 8.03 -0.56
CA SER A 224 -7.76 7.97 -1.63
C SER A 224 -8.87 6.96 -1.37
N ASP A 225 -10.00 7.17 -2.03
CA ASP A 225 -10.98 6.12 -2.28
C ASP A 225 -10.35 5.00 -3.14
N ASP A 226 -11.07 3.91 -3.33
CA ASP A 226 -10.55 2.70 -3.95
C ASP A 226 -9.98 2.96 -5.34
N LEU A 227 -8.70 2.63 -5.52
CA LEU A 227 -7.97 2.78 -6.76
C LEU A 227 -8.16 1.55 -7.65
N TRP A 228 -8.48 1.77 -8.92
CA TRP A 228 -8.61 0.72 -9.92
C TRP A 228 -7.70 0.97 -11.12
N ASP A 229 -7.69 0.01 -12.05
CA ASP A 229 -6.88 -0.01 -13.27
C ASP A 229 -7.37 1.00 -14.34
N ARG A 230 -7.47 2.27 -13.97
CA ARG A 230 -7.87 3.38 -14.84
C ARG A 230 -6.84 4.50 -14.75
N TRP A 231 -6.47 5.09 -15.87
CA TRP A 231 -5.50 6.19 -15.88
C TRP A 231 -5.94 7.36 -15.00
N GLU A 232 -7.25 7.66 -14.95
CA GLU A 232 -7.78 8.75 -14.13
C GLU A 232 -7.55 8.52 -12.63
N ASP A 233 -7.60 7.26 -12.18
CA ASP A 233 -7.33 6.90 -10.79
C ASP A 233 -5.85 7.07 -10.45
N VAL A 234 -4.95 6.64 -11.36
CA VAL A 234 -3.49 6.85 -11.23
C VAL A 234 -3.15 8.35 -11.28
N HIS A 235 -3.71 9.09 -12.23
CA HIS A 235 -3.48 10.53 -12.40
C HIS A 235 -3.90 11.32 -11.15
N ALA A 236 -5.04 10.97 -10.55
CA ALA A 236 -5.51 11.59 -9.30
C ALA A 236 -4.53 11.40 -8.13
N GLN A 237 -3.72 10.33 -8.11
CA GLN A 237 -2.75 10.10 -7.04
C GLN A 237 -1.58 11.08 -7.06
N PHE A 238 -1.22 11.68 -8.21
CA PHE A 238 -0.11 12.65 -8.24
C PHE A 238 -0.33 13.79 -7.25
N ALA A 239 -1.51 14.42 -7.27
CA ALA A 239 -1.83 15.51 -6.34
C ALA A 239 -1.96 15.04 -4.89
N ARG A 240 -2.52 13.84 -4.67
CA ARG A 240 -2.70 13.27 -3.33
C ARG A 240 -1.35 12.96 -2.69
N LEU A 241 -0.46 12.24 -3.40
CA LEU A 241 0.87 11.93 -2.92
C LEU A 241 1.73 13.20 -2.78
N ALA A 242 1.65 14.17 -3.69
CA ALA A 242 2.39 15.43 -3.55
C ALA A 242 2.01 16.16 -2.24
N ARG A 243 0.72 16.18 -1.90
CA ARG A 243 0.22 16.74 -0.63
C ARG A 243 0.74 15.99 0.60
N TRP A 244 0.85 14.67 0.54
CA TRP A 244 1.19 13.82 1.68
C TRP A 244 2.68 13.52 1.84
N ALA A 245 3.48 13.61 0.77
CA ALA A 245 4.91 13.28 0.76
C ALA A 245 5.73 13.99 1.86
N PRO A 246 5.50 15.28 2.20
CA PRO A 246 6.22 15.94 3.30
C PRO A 246 5.99 15.32 4.67
N PHE A 247 4.93 14.51 4.83
CA PHE A 247 4.56 13.90 6.10
C PHE A 247 4.99 12.43 6.23
N GLN A 248 5.54 11.82 5.18
CA GLN A 248 6.01 10.44 5.22
C GLN A 248 7.17 10.28 6.20
N ARG A 249 7.09 9.30 7.10
CA ARG A 249 8.17 8.97 8.03
C ARG A 249 8.21 7.47 8.31
N ALA A 250 9.34 7.00 8.84
CA ALA A 250 9.44 5.63 9.34
C ALA A 250 8.27 5.33 10.30
N GLY A 251 7.48 4.30 9.98
CA GLY A 251 6.33 3.87 10.77
C GLY A 251 5.07 4.72 10.64
N GLY A 252 4.99 5.66 9.68
CA GLY A 252 3.78 6.45 9.42
C GLY A 252 3.67 6.82 7.95
N TRP A 253 2.83 6.09 7.22
CA TRP A 253 2.78 6.10 5.76
C TRP A 253 1.41 6.48 5.20
N ALA A 254 1.36 7.57 4.43
CA ALA A 254 0.21 7.85 3.57
C ALA A 254 0.13 6.79 2.46
N ASP A 255 -1.03 6.15 2.35
CA ASP A 255 -1.29 5.00 1.48
C ASP A 255 -2.14 5.38 0.27
N ALA A 256 -1.53 5.33 -0.92
CA ALA A 256 -2.18 5.59 -2.20
C ALA A 256 -2.99 4.40 -2.73
N ASP A 257 -3.21 3.39 -1.89
CA ASP A 257 -3.97 2.15 -2.12
C ASP A 257 -3.18 1.06 -2.86
N MET A 258 -3.84 -0.10 -2.99
CA MET A 258 -3.34 -1.29 -3.66
C MET A 258 -2.99 -1.04 -5.13
N LEU A 259 -2.19 -1.95 -5.69
CA LEU A 259 -1.71 -1.93 -7.06
C LEU A 259 -2.59 -2.85 -7.91
N PRO A 260 -3.51 -2.31 -8.75
CA PRO A 260 -4.43 -3.09 -9.58
C PRO A 260 -3.72 -3.59 -10.83
N LEU A 261 -2.66 -4.36 -10.62
CA LEU A 261 -1.75 -4.91 -11.63
C LEU A 261 -2.02 -6.41 -11.82
N GLY A 262 -1.56 -6.96 -12.96
CA GLY A 262 -1.67 -8.38 -13.22
C GLY A 262 -3.11 -8.86 -13.40
N ARG A 263 -3.40 -10.09 -12.95
CA ARG A 263 -4.72 -10.71 -13.11
C ARG A 263 -5.69 -10.28 -12.01
N ILE A 264 -6.68 -9.44 -12.34
CA ILE A 264 -7.66 -8.89 -11.40
C ILE A 264 -9.10 -9.24 -11.80
N GLY A 265 -10.07 -8.93 -10.95
CA GLY A 265 -11.48 -9.07 -11.27
C GLY A 265 -11.99 -10.51 -11.35
N LEU A 266 -11.24 -11.51 -10.87
CA LEU A 266 -11.67 -12.91 -10.92
C LEU A 266 -13.03 -13.09 -10.25
N ARG A 267 -13.18 -12.50 -9.07
CA ARG A 267 -14.44 -12.42 -8.29
C ARG A 267 -14.53 -11.11 -7.48
N ALA A 268 -13.97 -10.03 -8.03
CA ALA A 268 -13.83 -8.76 -7.33
C ALA A 268 -15.16 -8.01 -7.17
N GLU A 269 -15.12 -6.89 -6.46
CA GLU A 269 -16.24 -5.95 -6.38
C GLU A 269 -16.57 -5.39 -7.78
N ARG A 270 -15.55 -5.06 -8.59
CA ARG A 270 -15.72 -4.31 -9.84
C ARG A 270 -15.20 -5.04 -11.09
N GLY A 271 -16.09 -5.12 -12.07
CA GLY A 271 -15.81 -5.65 -13.40
C GLY A 271 -15.67 -7.17 -13.44
N GLU A 272 -15.30 -7.66 -14.61
CA GLU A 272 -15.13 -9.09 -14.92
C GLU A 272 -13.64 -9.50 -14.90
N PRO A 273 -13.33 -10.82 -14.89
CA PRO A 273 -11.97 -11.33 -14.92
C PRO A 273 -11.14 -10.76 -16.07
N ARG A 274 -10.04 -10.08 -15.76
CA ARG A 274 -9.20 -9.40 -16.76
C ARG A 274 -7.75 -9.28 -16.31
N ASP A 275 -6.90 -8.98 -17.26
CA ASP A 275 -5.60 -8.41 -16.94
C ASP A 275 -5.78 -6.90 -16.73
N SER A 276 -4.95 -6.29 -15.88
CA SER A 276 -4.97 -4.85 -15.64
C SER A 276 -5.03 -4.06 -16.94
N ARG A 277 -5.96 -3.10 -17.03
CA ARG A 277 -6.11 -2.23 -18.19
C ARG A 277 -5.01 -1.17 -18.31
N LEU A 278 -4.15 -1.02 -17.30
CA LEU A 278 -3.02 -0.11 -17.36
C LEU A 278 -1.99 -0.62 -18.37
N THR A 279 -1.62 0.25 -19.30
CA THR A 279 -0.52 -0.01 -20.25
C THR A 279 0.80 -0.20 -19.51
N PRO A 280 1.81 -0.87 -20.12
CA PRO A 280 3.13 -1.00 -19.50
C PRO A 280 3.75 0.32 -19.00
N ALA A 281 3.53 1.42 -19.71
CA ALA A 281 4.01 2.74 -19.33
C ALA A 281 3.26 3.28 -18.09
N GLU A 282 1.95 3.11 -18.03
CA GLU A 282 1.14 3.49 -16.87
C GLU A 282 1.46 2.65 -15.63
N GLN A 283 1.77 1.36 -15.80
CA GLN A 283 2.23 0.50 -14.70
C GLN A 283 3.56 0.98 -14.12
N GLN A 284 4.51 1.36 -14.98
CA GLN A 284 5.78 1.97 -14.54
C GLN A 284 5.55 3.32 -13.86
N THR A 285 4.64 4.14 -14.38
CA THR A 285 4.23 5.40 -13.76
C THR A 285 3.67 5.17 -12.35
N LEU A 286 2.73 4.23 -12.19
CA LEU A 286 2.14 3.85 -10.91
C LEU A 286 3.22 3.39 -9.92
N LEU A 287 4.03 2.39 -10.29
CA LEU A 287 5.08 1.88 -9.39
C LEU A 287 6.11 2.96 -9.01
N THR A 288 6.53 3.79 -9.98
CA THR A 288 7.50 4.87 -9.72
C THR A 288 6.89 5.94 -8.81
N LEU A 289 5.64 6.33 -9.04
CA LEU A 289 4.96 7.32 -8.21
C LEU A 289 4.75 6.82 -6.78
N TRP A 290 4.37 5.55 -6.59
CA TRP A 290 4.23 4.97 -5.26
C TRP A 290 5.57 4.91 -4.53
N VAL A 291 6.64 4.50 -5.21
CA VAL A 291 7.99 4.47 -4.61
C VAL A 291 8.49 5.86 -4.27
N MET A 292 8.42 6.81 -5.21
CA MET A 292 8.87 8.18 -4.98
C MET A 292 8.02 8.88 -3.91
N GLY A 293 6.71 8.62 -3.88
CA GLY A 293 5.78 9.09 -2.84
C GLY A 293 5.86 8.32 -1.52
N ARG A 294 6.65 7.25 -1.45
CA ARG A 294 6.79 6.33 -0.31
C ARG A 294 5.46 5.71 0.16
N SER A 295 4.56 5.46 -0.78
CA SER A 295 3.35 4.70 -0.52
C SER A 295 3.71 3.25 -0.21
N PRO A 296 2.97 2.57 0.66
CA PRO A 296 2.97 1.12 0.75
C PRO A 296 2.69 0.49 -0.63
N LEU A 297 3.32 -0.66 -0.89
CA LEU A 297 3.09 -1.44 -2.10
C LEU A 297 2.34 -2.71 -1.73
N MET A 298 1.08 -2.82 -2.13
CA MET A 298 0.23 -3.99 -1.95
C MET A 298 -0.30 -4.44 -3.31
N MET A 299 0.19 -5.55 -3.85
CA MET A 299 -0.27 -6.14 -5.10
C MET A 299 -1.70 -6.64 -4.96
N GLY A 300 -2.62 -6.23 -5.84
CA GLY A 300 -4.02 -6.65 -5.80
C GLY A 300 -4.37 -7.83 -6.72
N GLY A 301 -3.57 -8.08 -7.76
CA GLY A 301 -3.80 -9.18 -8.70
C GLY A 301 -3.44 -10.55 -8.14
N ASP A 302 -4.06 -11.57 -8.70
CA ASP A 302 -3.68 -12.97 -8.48
C ASP A 302 -2.30 -13.23 -9.08
N LEU A 303 -1.32 -13.51 -8.23
CA LEU A 303 0.09 -13.66 -8.60
C LEU A 303 0.34 -14.88 -9.50
N PRO A 304 -0.20 -16.08 -9.22
CA PRO A 304 -0.03 -17.24 -10.10
C PRO A 304 -0.52 -17.03 -11.55
N LEU A 305 -1.59 -16.26 -11.75
CA LEU A 305 -2.14 -15.97 -13.07
C LEU A 305 -1.61 -14.66 -13.69
N THR A 306 -0.80 -13.90 -12.96
CA THR A 306 -0.21 -12.66 -13.46
C THR A 306 0.91 -12.93 -14.45
N ASP A 307 0.96 -12.13 -15.53
CA ASP A 307 1.95 -12.29 -16.59
C ASP A 307 3.37 -11.99 -16.10
N LYS A 308 4.36 -12.66 -16.74
CA LYS A 308 5.77 -12.55 -16.38
C LYS A 308 6.30 -11.11 -16.45
N ALA A 309 5.86 -10.30 -17.41
CA ALA A 309 6.37 -8.94 -17.57
C ALA A 309 5.93 -8.05 -16.39
N THR A 310 4.71 -8.26 -15.87
CA THR A 310 4.27 -7.62 -14.62
C THR A 310 5.11 -8.06 -13.43
N ILE A 311 5.37 -9.37 -13.28
CA ILE A 311 6.24 -9.88 -12.21
C ILE A 311 7.67 -9.31 -12.29
N GLU A 312 8.23 -9.18 -13.49
CA GLU A 312 9.54 -8.55 -13.72
C GLU A 312 9.56 -7.07 -13.29
N ARG A 313 8.45 -6.33 -13.44
CA ARG A 313 8.33 -4.96 -12.90
C ARG A 313 8.32 -4.95 -11.38
N LEU A 314 7.56 -5.85 -10.75
CA LEU A 314 7.45 -5.95 -9.28
C LEU A 314 8.76 -6.39 -8.60
N THR A 315 9.60 -7.12 -9.32
CA THR A 315 10.90 -7.62 -8.84
C THR A 315 12.06 -6.68 -9.15
N ASN A 316 11.83 -5.53 -9.80
CA ASN A 316 12.86 -4.54 -10.06
C ASN A 316 13.52 -4.09 -8.74
N PRO A 317 14.84 -4.33 -8.55
CA PRO A 317 15.53 -4.01 -7.30
C PRO A 317 15.55 -2.52 -6.97
N ALA A 318 15.31 -1.63 -7.94
CA ALA A 318 15.20 -0.21 -7.69
C ALA A 318 14.01 0.14 -6.77
N LEU A 319 12.91 -0.62 -6.82
CA LEU A 319 11.73 -0.33 -6.00
C LEU A 319 12.07 -0.39 -4.51
N SER A 320 12.62 -1.52 -4.04
CA SER A 320 12.98 -1.72 -2.65
C SER A 320 14.18 -0.87 -2.24
N ARG A 321 15.18 -0.70 -3.11
CA ARG A 321 16.36 0.13 -2.84
C ARG A 321 15.99 1.59 -2.61
N VAL A 322 15.15 2.17 -3.47
CA VAL A 322 14.74 3.58 -3.31
C VAL A 322 13.87 3.73 -2.07
N LEU A 323 12.91 2.82 -1.82
CA LEU A 323 12.10 2.86 -0.59
C LEU A 323 12.95 2.80 0.70
N ALA A 324 14.02 2.01 0.70
CA ALA A 324 14.90 1.82 1.85
C ALA A 324 15.86 2.99 2.09
N THR A 325 16.36 3.62 1.04
CA THR A 325 17.46 4.61 1.12
C THR A 325 17.02 6.05 0.93
N ALA A 326 15.92 6.29 0.22
CA ALA A 326 15.55 7.64 -0.16
C ALA A 326 14.88 8.41 0.98
N THR A 327 15.16 9.70 1.01
CA THR A 327 14.63 10.70 1.92
C THR A 327 14.26 11.95 1.12
N ASN A 328 13.56 12.91 1.75
CA ASN A 328 13.19 14.19 1.13
C ASN A 328 12.40 14.07 -0.18
N SER A 329 11.69 12.96 -0.35
CA SER A 329 10.76 12.71 -1.45
C SER A 329 9.74 13.84 -1.59
N ARG A 330 9.67 14.46 -2.77
CA ARG A 330 8.71 15.53 -3.06
C ARG A 330 8.50 15.72 -4.56
N GLU A 331 7.33 16.21 -4.92
CA GLU A 331 7.11 16.86 -6.20
C GLU A 331 7.87 18.20 -6.22
N ILE A 332 8.64 18.45 -7.28
CA ILE A 332 9.43 19.67 -7.45
C ILE A 332 8.98 20.53 -8.64
N ILE A 333 8.33 19.93 -9.63
CA ILE A 333 7.83 20.62 -10.83
C ILE A 333 6.48 20.02 -11.19
N ARG A 334 5.51 20.88 -11.51
CA ARG A 334 4.27 20.54 -12.19
C ARG A 334 3.90 21.67 -13.13
N GLU A 335 3.97 21.42 -14.43
CA GLU A 335 3.70 22.45 -15.45
C GLU A 335 2.94 21.87 -16.64
N PRO A 336 1.86 22.51 -17.10
CA PRO A 336 1.22 22.13 -18.37
C PRO A 336 2.19 22.39 -19.53
N LYS A 337 2.16 21.53 -20.55
CA LYS A 337 2.84 21.80 -21.81
C LYS A 337 1.84 22.32 -22.84
N SER A 338 2.22 23.37 -23.56
CA SER A 338 1.39 23.98 -24.61
C SER A 338 1.20 23.07 -25.82
N GLN A 339 2.09 22.10 -26.01
CA GLN A 339 2.04 21.06 -27.02
C GLN A 339 1.68 19.74 -26.31
N GLY A 340 0.52 19.16 -26.60
CA GLY A 340 -0.02 17.97 -25.94
C GLY A 340 -0.95 18.31 -24.77
N SER A 341 -2.07 17.61 -24.67
CA SER A 341 -3.02 17.75 -23.56
C SER A 341 -2.49 17.05 -22.30
N GLY A 342 -1.44 17.60 -21.69
CA GLY A 342 -0.77 17.01 -20.53
C GLY A 342 0.15 17.97 -19.78
N GLU A 343 0.69 17.51 -18.67
CA GLU A 343 1.62 18.20 -17.79
C GLU A 343 2.89 17.36 -17.58
N ILE A 344 4.02 18.06 -17.45
CA ILE A 344 5.22 17.45 -16.87
C ILE A 344 5.06 17.47 -15.36
N ILE A 345 5.35 16.34 -14.72
CA ILE A 345 5.47 16.24 -13.27
C ILE A 345 6.84 15.67 -12.95
N VAL A 346 7.61 16.34 -12.09
CA VAL A 346 8.94 15.86 -11.68
C VAL A 346 8.96 15.64 -10.18
N TRP A 347 9.34 14.44 -9.79
CA TRP A 347 9.60 14.08 -8.40
C TRP A 347 11.09 13.92 -8.17
N ALA A 348 11.55 14.35 -6.99
CA ALA A 348 12.92 14.18 -6.56
C ALA A 348 12.97 13.59 -5.14
N ALA A 349 14.00 12.78 -4.89
CA ALA A 349 14.37 12.28 -3.57
C ALA A 349 15.91 12.21 -3.49
N SER A 350 16.45 12.02 -2.29
CA SER A 350 17.90 11.94 -2.06
C SER A 350 18.26 10.83 -1.10
N SER A 351 19.43 10.22 -1.27
CA SER A 351 20.12 9.42 -0.26
C SER A 351 21.43 10.12 0.12
N ASP A 352 22.24 9.47 0.97
CA ASP A 352 23.57 9.98 1.35
C ASP A 352 24.54 10.07 0.16
N THR A 353 24.30 9.30 -0.90
CA THR A 353 25.24 9.15 -2.04
C THR A 353 24.65 9.55 -3.38
N SER A 354 23.33 9.66 -3.49
CA SER A 354 22.65 9.77 -4.78
C SER A 354 21.43 10.69 -4.70
N HIS A 355 21.01 11.21 -5.86
CA HIS A 355 19.69 11.79 -6.04
C HIS A 355 18.84 10.86 -6.91
N PHE A 356 17.55 10.78 -6.64
CA PHE A 356 16.59 10.07 -7.48
C PHE A 356 15.67 11.09 -8.13
N VAL A 357 15.43 10.95 -9.43
CA VAL A 357 14.52 11.81 -10.18
C VAL A 357 13.58 10.98 -11.04
N ALA A 358 12.28 11.25 -10.93
CA ALA A 358 11.27 10.68 -11.79
C ALA A 358 10.61 11.79 -12.61
N VAL A 359 10.71 11.70 -13.93
CA VAL A 359 10.12 12.63 -14.89
C VAL A 359 8.91 11.96 -15.53
N PHE A 360 7.73 12.41 -15.15
CA PHE A 360 6.45 11.89 -15.62
C PHE A 360 5.87 12.80 -16.72
N TRP A 361 5.16 12.18 -17.65
CA TRP A 361 4.37 12.87 -18.67
C TRP A 361 2.94 12.35 -18.68
N THR A 362 1.96 13.25 -18.53
CA THR A 362 0.55 12.85 -18.44
C THR A 362 -0.21 12.94 -19.76
N GLY A 363 0.46 13.31 -20.86
CA GLY A 363 -0.18 13.46 -22.18
C GLY A 363 -0.36 12.14 -22.94
N GLY A 364 -1.26 12.18 -23.93
CA GLY A 364 -1.67 11.03 -24.76
C GLY A 364 -0.69 10.59 -25.87
N SER A 365 0.49 11.18 -25.95
CA SER A 365 1.54 10.82 -26.92
C SER A 365 2.92 11.02 -26.30
N GLU A 366 3.95 10.31 -26.78
CA GLU A 366 5.33 10.55 -26.34
C GLU A 366 5.73 12.02 -26.50
N GLN A 367 6.51 12.54 -25.56
CA GLN A 367 6.98 13.91 -25.53
C GLN A 367 8.44 13.99 -25.07
N GLU A 368 9.25 14.79 -25.76
CA GLU A 368 10.56 15.18 -25.24
C GLU A 368 10.39 16.28 -24.18
N LEU A 369 10.84 15.99 -22.96
CA LEU A 369 10.75 16.86 -21.80
C LEU A 369 12.14 17.33 -21.38
N THR A 370 12.26 18.58 -20.97
CA THR A 370 13.51 19.16 -20.44
C THR A 370 13.37 19.50 -18.97
N VAL A 371 14.38 19.15 -18.19
CA VAL A 371 14.42 19.40 -16.73
C VAL A 371 15.76 20.06 -16.37
N ALA A 372 15.69 21.17 -15.65
CA ALA A 372 16.90 21.82 -15.12
C ALA A 372 17.50 20.97 -14.00
N LEU A 373 18.78 20.60 -14.13
CA LEU A 373 19.46 19.79 -13.13
C LEU A 373 19.48 20.48 -11.75
N SER A 374 19.57 21.81 -11.73
CA SER A 374 19.52 22.62 -10.51
C SER A 374 18.22 22.48 -9.72
N SER A 375 17.09 22.14 -10.36
CA SER A 375 15.84 21.86 -9.66
C SER A 375 15.87 20.53 -8.89
N VAL A 376 16.74 19.60 -9.32
CA VAL A 376 16.85 18.24 -8.74
C VAL A 376 17.91 18.18 -7.64
N VAL A 377 19.13 18.65 -7.93
CA VAL A 377 20.29 18.52 -7.03
C VAL A 377 20.66 19.83 -6.33
N GLY A 378 19.94 20.92 -6.61
CA GLY A 378 20.22 22.25 -6.11
C GLY A 378 21.23 23.03 -6.98
N PRO A 379 21.24 24.37 -6.89
CA PRO A 379 22.00 25.24 -7.79
C PRO A 379 23.52 25.13 -7.66
N THR A 380 24.02 24.73 -6.48
CA THR A 380 25.46 24.56 -6.25
C THR A 380 25.95 23.24 -6.85
N ALA A 381 25.30 22.13 -6.51
CA ALA A 381 25.73 20.80 -6.94
C ALA A 381 25.51 20.58 -8.45
N ALA A 382 24.55 21.27 -9.06
CA ALA A 382 24.32 21.21 -10.52
C ALA A 382 25.47 21.80 -11.36
N ARG A 383 26.46 22.46 -10.75
CA ARG A 383 27.69 22.93 -11.42
C ARG A 383 28.71 21.82 -11.63
N GLU A 384 28.55 20.70 -10.94
CA GLU A 384 29.42 19.54 -11.07
C GLU A 384 28.99 18.66 -12.25
N SER A 385 29.81 17.67 -12.59
CA SER A 385 29.45 16.65 -13.58
C SER A 385 28.64 15.55 -12.92
N TRP A 386 27.56 15.11 -13.57
CA TRP A 386 26.68 14.06 -13.07
C TRP A 386 26.55 12.93 -14.07
N ALA A 387 26.33 11.72 -13.57
CA ALA A 387 25.93 10.56 -14.36
C ALA A 387 24.54 10.09 -13.92
N ALA A 388 23.76 9.57 -14.87
CA ALA A 388 22.42 9.07 -14.66
C ALA A 388 22.35 7.58 -15.02
N CYS A 389 21.71 6.79 -14.15
CA CYS A 389 21.36 5.40 -14.38
C CYS A 389 19.83 5.30 -14.48
N ASP A 390 19.30 4.78 -15.58
CA ASP A 390 17.86 4.52 -15.71
C ASP A 390 17.50 3.30 -14.85
N LEU A 391 16.58 3.50 -13.92
CA LEU A 391 16.18 2.52 -12.90
C LEU A 391 15.21 1.46 -13.44
N TRP A 392 14.58 1.69 -14.59
CA TRP A 392 13.77 0.68 -15.29
C TRP A 392 14.62 -0.16 -16.24
N GLU A 393 15.61 0.43 -16.91
CA GLU A 393 16.51 -0.29 -17.82
C GLU A 393 17.68 -0.97 -17.09
N GLN A 394 18.05 -0.49 -15.90
CA GLN A 394 19.16 -1.00 -15.07
C GLN A 394 20.52 -1.03 -15.80
N GLY A 395 20.73 -0.11 -16.74
CA GLY A 395 22.00 0.06 -17.45
C GLY A 395 23.09 0.73 -16.60
N PRO A 396 24.35 0.77 -17.07
CA PRO A 396 25.39 1.53 -16.38
C PRO A 396 25.07 3.03 -16.36
N ALA A 397 25.50 3.72 -15.30
CA ALA A 397 25.37 5.17 -15.23
C ALA A 397 26.13 5.84 -16.39
N GLN A 398 25.47 6.75 -17.10
CA GLN A 398 26.04 7.50 -18.22
C GLN A 398 26.11 8.98 -17.88
N ASN A 399 27.18 9.66 -18.31
CA ASN A 399 27.31 11.10 -18.11
C ASN A 399 26.09 11.84 -18.67
N LEU A 400 25.48 12.67 -17.82
CA LEU A 400 24.32 13.44 -18.16
C LEU A 400 24.71 14.52 -19.17
N LYS A 401 24.02 14.57 -20.30
CA LYS A 401 24.20 15.62 -21.31
C LYS A 401 23.32 16.80 -20.95
N LEU A 402 23.95 17.95 -20.71
CA LEU A 402 23.28 19.20 -20.37
C LEU A 402 23.37 20.19 -21.52
N ASP A 403 22.31 20.96 -21.75
CA ASP A 403 22.32 22.12 -22.64
C ASP A 403 23.02 23.34 -21.99
N ALA A 404 23.04 24.47 -22.70
CA ALA A 404 23.67 25.71 -22.24
C ALA A 404 23.01 26.29 -20.97
N GLU A 405 21.77 25.92 -20.69
CA GLU A 405 21.00 26.32 -19.51
C GLU A 405 21.09 25.29 -18.36
N GLY A 406 21.87 24.23 -18.52
CA GLY A 406 22.04 23.19 -17.50
C GLY A 406 20.85 22.24 -17.40
N ARG A 407 20.10 22.03 -18.49
CA ARG A 407 18.95 21.12 -18.56
C ARG A 407 19.32 19.83 -19.28
N PHE A 408 18.76 18.72 -18.81
CA PHE A 408 18.77 17.46 -19.54
C PHE A 408 17.42 17.23 -20.23
N ALA A 409 17.47 16.64 -21.42
CA ALA A 409 16.29 16.25 -22.18
C ALA A 409 16.03 14.75 -22.03
N VAL A 410 14.75 14.38 -22.01
CA VAL A 410 14.32 12.99 -21.90
C VAL A 410 13.02 12.76 -22.67
N ALA A 411 13.00 11.74 -23.53
CA ALA A 411 11.79 11.29 -24.21
C ALA A 411 10.96 10.43 -23.25
N VAL A 412 9.74 10.88 -22.93
CA VAL A 412 8.84 10.20 -22.00
C VAL A 412 7.60 9.73 -22.76
N PRO A 413 7.25 8.42 -22.72
CA PRO A 413 6.07 7.88 -23.38
C PRO A 413 4.77 8.52 -22.89
N SER A 414 3.69 8.33 -23.66
CA SER A 414 2.34 8.69 -23.20
C SER A 414 2.05 8.06 -21.84
N HIS A 415 1.57 8.87 -20.90
CA HIS A 415 1.28 8.48 -19.51
C HIS A 415 2.47 7.83 -18.78
N GLY A 416 3.67 8.01 -19.30
CA GLY A 416 4.86 7.28 -18.90
C GLY A 416 5.76 8.05 -17.94
N VAL A 417 6.86 7.39 -17.59
CA VAL A 417 7.90 7.92 -16.72
C VAL A 417 9.28 7.57 -17.24
N ARG A 418 10.26 8.41 -16.91
CA ARG A 418 11.68 8.08 -16.91
C ARG A 418 12.24 8.33 -15.52
N TRP A 419 12.88 7.31 -14.96
CA TRP A 419 13.25 7.27 -13.56
C TRP A 419 14.74 7.01 -13.43
N PHE A 420 15.47 7.95 -12.86
CA PHE A 420 16.92 7.93 -12.82
C PHE A 420 17.45 8.02 -11.40
N GLU A 421 18.56 7.31 -11.17
CA GLU A 421 19.50 7.63 -10.10
C GLU A 421 20.62 8.50 -10.68
N LEU A 422 20.84 9.66 -10.06
CA LEU A 422 21.89 10.61 -10.37
C LEU A 422 23.00 10.49 -9.33
N VAL A 423 24.23 10.33 -9.80
CA VAL A 423 25.44 10.32 -8.98
C VAL A 423 26.46 11.33 -9.51
N PRO A 424 27.28 11.96 -8.66
CA PRO A 424 28.41 12.75 -9.12
C PRO A 424 29.31 11.90 -10.04
N ALA A 425 29.65 12.42 -11.22
CA ALA A 425 30.54 11.72 -12.13
C ALA A 425 31.94 11.68 -11.50
N MET A 426 32.53 10.48 -11.40
CA MET A 426 33.90 10.33 -10.90
C MET A 426 34.85 11.23 -11.70
N SER A 427 35.59 12.10 -11.02
CA SER A 427 36.56 12.95 -11.70
C SER A 427 37.62 12.07 -12.36
N LYS A 428 37.90 12.31 -13.64
CA LYS A 428 39.08 11.75 -14.31
C LYS A 428 40.35 12.43 -13.79
N THR A 429 40.66 12.32 -12.51
CA THR A 429 41.93 12.80 -11.95
C THR A 429 42.47 11.84 -10.90
N ALA A 430 43.04 10.71 -11.34
CA ALA A 430 44.18 10.04 -10.71
C ALA A 430 44.59 8.77 -11.50
N SER A 431 45.27 8.93 -12.65
CA SER A 431 46.27 7.96 -13.14
C SER A 431 47.01 8.51 -14.36
N ALA A 432 47.79 9.57 -14.15
CA ALA A 432 49.00 9.77 -14.93
C ALA A 432 50.16 9.66 -13.95
N GLY A 433 50.48 8.42 -13.56
CA GLY A 433 51.73 8.14 -12.88
C GLY A 433 52.85 8.55 -13.84
N ALA A 434 53.62 9.57 -13.46
CA ALA A 434 54.84 9.94 -14.14
C ALA A 434 55.77 8.72 -14.21
N PRO A 435 56.44 8.48 -15.35
CA PRO A 435 57.43 7.41 -15.42
C PRO A 435 58.58 7.73 -14.46
N PRO A 436 59.24 6.71 -13.88
CA PRO A 436 60.40 6.95 -13.03
C PRO A 436 61.52 7.52 -13.88
N GLU A 437 61.95 8.74 -13.57
CA GLU A 437 63.23 9.26 -14.07
C GLU A 437 64.36 8.44 -13.43
N GLY A 438 65.04 7.66 -14.25
CA GLY A 438 66.28 7.02 -13.87
C GLY A 438 67.44 8.01 -13.96
N ARG A 439 68.21 8.12 -12.87
CA ARG A 439 69.67 7.89 -12.83
C ARG A 439 70.18 7.91 -11.39
#